data_AF-A0A961MUY7-F1
#
_entry.id   AF-A0A961MUY7-F1
#
_cell.length_a   1.000
_cell.length_b   1.000
_cell.length_c   1.000
_cell.angle_alpha   90.00
_cell.angle_beta   90.00
_cell.angle_gamma   90.00
#
_symmetry.space_group_name_H-M   'P 1'
#
loop_
_entity.id
_entity.type
_entity.pdbx_description
1 polymer ?
#
loop_
_entity_poly.entity_id
_entity_poly.type
_entity_poly.pdbx_seq_one_letter_code
_entity_poly.pdbx_strand_id
1 'polypeptide(L)' 'MVAQKAIARIPQLYAVEKEARGSPPDRRAELCRAHAAPIFDDLEVWLAIQLITISGKSPLAAAIRMP' A
#
# COMPACT_ATOMS: atom_id res chain seq x y z
N MET A 1 3.22 -13.64 7.99
CA MET A 1 2.26 -13.92 6.89
C MET A 1 2.12 -12.69 6.01
N VAL A 2 1.84 -12.85 4.71
CA VAL A 2 1.70 -11.71 3.77
C VAL A 2 0.62 -10.72 4.25
N ALA A 3 -0.53 -11.25 4.70
CA ALA A 3 -1.63 -10.43 5.22
C ALA A 3 -1.23 -9.54 6.41
N GLN A 4 -0.40 -10.03 7.35
CA GLN A 4 -0.02 -9.25 8.54
C GLN A 4 0.78 -7.99 8.16
N LYS A 5 1.69 -8.10 7.17
CA LYS A 5 2.47 -6.96 6.69
C LYS A 5 1.60 -5.96 5.92
N ALA A 6 0.59 -6.43 5.19
CA ALA A 6 -0.39 -5.54 4.56
C ALA A 6 -1.24 -4.80 5.62
N ILE A 7 -1.78 -5.53 6.59
CA ILE A 7 -2.61 -4.97 7.68
C ILE A 7 -1.83 -3.95 8.51
N ALA A 8 -0.53 -4.18 8.77
CA ALA A 8 0.30 -3.26 9.53
C ALA A 8 0.45 -1.86 8.90
N ARG A 9 0.21 -1.71 7.60
CA ARG A 9 0.29 -0.42 6.88
C ARG A 9 -1.03 0.36 6.91
N ILE A 10 -2.16 -0.31 7.19
CA ILE A 10 -3.49 0.33 7.23
C ILE A 10 -3.54 1.51 8.23
N PRO A 11 -3.03 1.40 9.48
CA PRO A 11 -3.01 2.54 10.40
C PRO A 11 -2.19 3.72 9.90
N GLN A 12 -1.12 3.48 9.14
CA GLN A 12 -0.27 4.54 8.57
C GLN A 12 -1.04 5.32 7.51
N LEU A 13 -1.76 4.63 6.63
CA LEU A 13 -2.63 5.25 5.62
C LEU A 13 -3.78 6.05 6.27
N TYR A 14 -4.40 5.52 7.32
CA TYR A 14 -5.42 6.26 8.08
C TYR A 14 -4.89 7.53 8.75
N ALA A 15 -3.62 7.55 9.15
CA ALA A 15 -3.00 8.78 9.67
C ALA A 15 -2.92 9.86 8.58
N VAL A 16 -2.55 9.48 7.34
CA VAL A 16 -2.53 10.40 6.20
C VAL A 16 -3.95 10.90 5.87
N GLU A 17 -4.95 10.01 5.86
CA GLU A 17 -6.34 10.41 5.63
C GLU A 17 -6.87 11.36 6.71
N LYS A 18 -6.48 11.14 7.97
CA LYS A 18 -6.84 12.01 9.08
C LYS A 18 -6.25 13.40 8.91
N GLU A 19 -4.99 13.50 8.47
CA GLU A 19 -4.32 14.77 8.18
C GLU A 19 -4.93 15.48 6.97
N ALA A 20 -5.28 14.74 5.93
CA ALA A 20 -5.89 15.29 4.72
C ALA A 20 -7.36 15.71 4.89
N ARG A 21 -8.00 15.34 6.00
CA ARG A 21 -9.43 15.61 6.23
C ARG A 21 -9.72 17.11 6.26
N GLY A 22 -10.71 17.54 5.47
CA GLY A 22 -11.12 18.94 5.38
C GLY A 22 -10.19 19.82 4.53
N SER A 23 -9.09 19.28 4.02
CA SER A 23 -8.21 20.00 3.10
C SER A 23 -8.81 20.12 1.69
N PRO A 24 -8.51 21.21 0.96
CA PRO A 24 -8.87 21.34 -0.44
C PRO A 24 -8.16 20.27 -1.30
N PRO A 25 -8.68 19.95 -2.51
CA PRO A 25 -8.19 18.86 -3.34
C PRO A 25 -6.67 18.86 -3.58
N ASP A 26 -6.09 20.02 -3.89
CA ASP A 26 -4.65 20.13 -4.17
C ASP A 26 -3.80 19.78 -2.94
N ARG A 27 -4.22 20.26 -1.76
CA ARG A 27 -3.52 19.96 -0.50
C ARG A 27 -3.68 18.50 -0.11
N ARG A 28 -4.85 17.91 -0.34
CA ARG A 28 -5.05 16.46 -0.17
C ARG A 28 -4.12 15.66 -1.08
N ALA A 29 -3.99 16.06 -2.34
CA ALA A 29 -3.12 15.38 -3.29
C ALA A 29 -1.64 15.50 -2.90
N GLU A 30 -1.23 16.67 -2.40
CA GLU A 30 0.12 16.88 -1.87
C GLU A 30 0.41 15.97 -0.67
N LEU A 31 -0.50 15.92 0.32
CA LEU A 31 -0.36 15.05 1.49
C LEU A 31 -0.32 13.57 1.10
N CYS A 32 -1.18 13.14 0.18
CA CYS A 32 -1.14 11.77 -0.34
C CYS A 32 0.19 11.46 -1.04
N ARG A 33 0.69 12.36 -1.89
CA ARG A 33 1.98 12.17 -2.57
C ARG A 33 3.16 12.14 -1.59
N ALA A 34 3.15 13.01 -0.59
CA ALA A 34 4.24 13.11 0.37
C ALA A 34 4.26 11.94 1.37
N HIS A 35 3.09 11.45 1.78
CA HIS A 35 2.99 10.54 2.93
C HIS A 35 2.36 9.18 2.61
N ALA A 36 1.39 9.10 1.68
CA ALA A 36 0.79 7.82 1.32
C ALA A 36 1.57 7.10 0.21
N ALA A 37 2.08 7.81 -0.79
CA ALA A 37 2.80 7.20 -1.90
C ALA A 37 4.00 6.34 -1.44
N PRO A 38 4.88 6.79 -0.53
CA PRO A 38 6.00 5.97 -0.06
C PRO A 38 5.55 4.67 0.64
N ILE A 39 4.38 4.65 1.27
CA ILE A 39 3.82 3.46 1.92
C ILE A 39 3.38 2.43 0.88
N PHE A 40 2.79 2.90 -0.22
CA PHE A 40 2.40 2.06 -1.35
C PHE A 40 3.62 1.56 -2.13
N ASP A 41 4.62 2.40 -2.36
CA ASP A 41 5.85 2.01 -3.06
C ASP A 41 6.58 0.89 -2.29
N ASP A 42 6.73 1.03 -0.97
CA ASP A 42 7.32 0.00 -0.13
C ASP A 42 6.48 -1.30 -0.12
N LEU A 43 5.15 -1.18 -0.16
CA LEU A 43 4.26 -2.33 -0.28
C LEU A 43 4.45 -3.05 -1.61
N GLU A 44 4.53 -2.32 -2.72
CA GLU A 44 4.72 -2.87 -4.07
C GLU A 44 6.05 -3.62 -4.17
N VAL A 45 7.15 -2.98 -3.76
CA VAL A 45 8.48 -3.60 -3.72
C VAL A 45 8.46 -4.88 -2.90
N TRP A 46 7.84 -4.84 -1.72
CA TRP A 46 7.77 -6.01 -0.86
C TRP A 46 6.91 -7.13 -1.47
N LEU A 47 5.77 -6.81 -2.10
CA LEU A 47 4.92 -7.81 -2.77
C LEU A 47 5.64 -8.45 -3.97
N ALA A 48 6.41 -7.67 -4.73
CA ALA A 48 7.25 -8.19 -5.81
C ALA A 48 8.27 -9.21 -5.30
N ILE A 49 8.89 -8.96 -4.13
CA ILE A 49 9.78 -9.92 -3.48
C ILE A 49 9.01 -11.18 -3.05
N GLN A 50 7.81 -11.04 -2.51
CA GLN A 50 7.00 -12.21 -2.13
C GLN A 50 6.60 -13.08 -3.33
N LEU A 51 6.40 -12.50 -4.51
CA LEU A 51 6.09 -13.27 -5.72
C LEU A 51 7.19 -14.27 -6.11
N ILE A 52 8.44 -14.02 -5.73
CA ILE A 52 9.57 -14.93 -5.98
C ILE A 52 9.50 -16.16 -5.05
N THR A 53 8.88 -16.01 -3.87
CA THR A 53 8.89 -17.05 -2.83
C THR A 53 7.64 -17.92 -2.82
N ILE A 54 6.56 -17.50 -3.49
CA ILE A 54 5.30 -18.23 -3.56
C ILE A 54 5.10 -18.89 -4.92
N SER A 55 4.35 -20.00 -4.96
CA SER A 55 3.96 -20.63 -6.23
C SER A 55 3.20 -19.62 -7.10
N GLY A 56 3.65 -19.46 -8.35
CA GLY A 56 3.05 -18.52 -9.30
C GLY A 56 1.58 -18.82 -9.63
N LYS A 57 1.11 -20.05 -9.40
CA LYS A 57 -0.29 -20.48 -9.58
C LYS A 57 -1.16 -20.31 -8.33
N SER A 58 -0.59 -19.83 -7.22
CA SER A 58 -1.35 -19.62 -5.99
C SER A 58 -2.36 -18.48 -6.15
N PRO A 59 -3.53 -18.53 -5.47
CA PRO A 59 -4.49 -17.43 -5.47
C PRO A 59 -3.88 -16.10 -5.02
N LEU A 60 -2.92 -16.14 -4.10
CA LEU A 60 -2.20 -14.96 -3.64
C LEU A 60 -1.32 -14.34 -4.74
N ALA A 61 -0.60 -15.16 -5.51
CA ALA A 61 0.20 -14.67 -6.62
C ALA A 61 -0.68 -14.06 -7.74
N ALA A 62 -1.88 -14.59 -7.96
CA ALA A 62 -2.85 -14.00 -8.88
C ALA A 62 -3.35 -12.64 -8.38
N ALA A 63 -3.71 -12.56 -7.09
CA ALA A 63 -4.17 -11.31 -6.48
C ALA A 63 -3.12 -10.19 -6.51
N ILE A 64 -1.84 -10.52 -6.34
CA ILE A 64 -0.75 -9.52 -6.37
C ILE A 64 -0.51 -8.96 -7.79
N ARG A 65 -0.74 -9.75 -8.85
CA ARG A 65 -0.51 -9.30 -10.25
C ARG A 65 -1.70 -8.57 -10.87
N MET A 66 -2.82 -8.45 -10.15
CA MET A 66 -4.00 -7.77 -10.66
C MET A 66 -3.73 -6.26 -10.76
N PRO A 67 -4.04 -5.61 -11.89
CA PRO A 67 -3.93 -4.16 -12.04
C PRO A 67 -4.99 -3.40 -11.23
#